data_AF-A0A9P5L4P3-F1
#
_entry.id   AF-A0A9P5L4P3-F1
#
_cell.length_a   1.000
_cell.length_b   1.000
_cell.length_c   1.000
_cell.angle_alpha   90.00
_cell.angle_beta   90.00
_cell.angle_gamma   90.00
#
_symmetry.space_group_name_H-M   'P 1'
#
loop_
_entity.id
_entity.type
_entity.pdbx_description
1 polymer ?
#
loop_
_entity_poly.entity_id
_entity_poly.type
_entity_poly.pdbx_seq_one_letter_code
_entity_poly.pdbx_strand_id
1 'polypeptide(L)'
;MLSWVYPLRIVQAILSLATIGLTAYEIASLYDEWSYSNVVYYMLFNGCWTTAIAIPYLGLAPLRFPRFSHEIAIPAIELLTGGLWLSGWIALAVMIPSPGACHYTSCHALQALIVVGAIQWATFAVTNTIAIIDLKNSRRNAKNHRDDAAPEMTGADVATADAAV
;
A
#
# COMPACT_ATOMS: atom_id res chain seq x y z
N MET A 1 10.26 -13.18 -2.24
CA MET A 1 9.39 -12.07 -2.67
C MET A 1 9.26 -12.13 -4.17
N LEU A 2 8.04 -12.15 -4.71
CA LEU A 2 7.80 -12.20 -6.16
C LEU A 2 8.57 -11.06 -6.86
N SER A 3 9.33 -11.39 -7.91
CA SER A 3 10.08 -10.43 -8.74
C SER A 3 9.21 -9.28 -9.28
N TRP A 4 7.90 -9.50 -9.34
CA TRP A 4 6.88 -8.52 -9.76
C TRP A 4 6.65 -7.35 -8.79
N VAL A 5 6.98 -7.49 -7.50
CA VAL A 5 6.72 -6.42 -6.51
C VAL A 5 7.67 -5.23 -6.70
N TYR A 6 8.92 -5.48 -7.10
CA TYR A 6 9.93 -4.43 -7.30
C TYR A 6 9.53 -3.35 -8.33
N PRO A 7 9.10 -3.68 -9.56
CA PRO A 7 8.67 -2.65 -10.51
C PRO A 7 7.49 -1.85 -9.98
N LEU A 8 6.57 -2.49 -9.25
CA LEU A 8 5.42 -1.80 -8.67
C LEU A 8 5.85 -0.81 -7.57
N ARG A 9 6.87 -1.13 -6.76
CA ARG A 9 7.46 -0.17 -5.81
C ARG A 9 8.12 1.01 -6.51
N ILE A 10 8.78 0.79 -7.66
CA ILE A 10 9.36 1.89 -8.46
C ILE A 10 8.27 2.81 -8.98
N VAL A 11 7.16 2.25 -9.49
CA VAL A 11 6.00 3.04 -9.93
C VAL A 11 5.42 3.84 -8.76
N GLN A 12 5.28 3.23 -7.58
CA GLN A 12 4.84 3.92 -6.36
C GLN A 12 5.77 5.08 -5.98
N ALA A 13 7.09 4.92 -6.17
CA ALA A 13 8.06 5.99 -5.91
C ALA A 13 7.87 7.15 -6.88
N ILE A 14 7.77 6.86 -8.17
CA ILE A 14 7.61 7.88 -9.23
C ILE A 14 6.32 8.68 -9.01
N LEU A 15 5.20 8.00 -8.76
CA LEU A 15 3.92 8.65 -8.50
C LEU A 15 3.95 9.51 -7.22
N SER A 16 4.65 9.05 -6.17
CA SER A 16 4.84 9.86 -4.95
C SER A 16 5.69 11.11 -5.20
N LEU A 17 6.76 11.01 -6.00
CA LEU A 17 7.58 12.15 -6.40
C LEU A 17 6.82 13.13 -7.29
N ALA A 18 6.00 12.62 -8.22
CA ALA A 18 5.13 13.45 -9.05
C ALA A 18 4.13 14.23 -8.18
N THR A 19 3.58 13.61 -7.14
CA THR A 19 2.70 14.28 -6.17
C THR A 19 3.43 15.39 -5.42
N ILE A 20 4.67 15.16 -4.98
CA ILE A 20 5.51 16.20 -4.34
C ILE A 20 5.76 17.36 -5.30
N GLY A 21 6.11 17.07 -6.56
CA GLY A 21 6.37 18.09 -7.57
C GLY A 21 5.13 18.93 -7.89
N LEU A 22 3.97 18.30 -8.08
CA LEU A 22 2.71 18.97 -8.35
C LEU A 22 2.25 19.82 -7.16
N THR A 23 2.30 19.27 -5.94
CA THR A 23 1.94 20.05 -4.73
C THR A 23 2.90 21.21 -4.49
N ALA A 24 4.19 21.05 -4.74
CA ALA A 24 5.16 22.15 -4.67
C ALA A 24 4.90 23.23 -5.72
N TYR A 25 4.51 22.85 -6.94
CA TYR A 25 4.11 23.79 -7.99
C TYR A 25 2.87 24.59 -7.58
N GLU A 26 1.84 23.93 -7.05
CA GLU A 26 0.63 24.59 -6.54
C GLU A 26 0.98 25.61 -5.44
N ILE A 27 1.80 25.20 -4.47
CA ILE A 27 2.31 26.06 -3.39
C ILE A 27 3.06 27.28 -3.97
N ALA A 28 3.94 27.07 -4.94
CA ALA A 28 4.68 28.17 -5.55
C ALA A 28 3.77 29.11 -6.39
N SER A 29 2.76 28.57 -7.08
CA SER A 29 1.90 29.32 -7.99
C SER A 29 0.84 30.17 -7.29
N LEU A 30 0.41 29.75 -6.10
CA LEU A 30 -0.67 30.40 -5.32
C LEU A 30 -0.12 31.24 -4.15
N TYR A 31 1.14 31.66 -4.23
CA TYR A 31 1.88 32.30 -3.12
C TYR A 31 1.21 33.58 -2.57
N ASP A 32 0.44 34.29 -3.38
CA ASP A 32 -0.26 35.53 -2.99
C ASP A 32 -1.69 35.31 -2.46
N GLU A 33 -2.29 34.12 -2.64
CA GLU A 33 -3.65 33.83 -2.13
C GLU A 33 -3.58 33.26 -0.71
N TRP A 34 -3.99 34.07 0.25
CA TRP A 34 -3.94 33.80 1.71
C TRP A 34 -4.96 32.75 2.20
N SER A 35 -5.22 31.71 1.39
CA SER A 35 -6.06 30.58 1.78
C SER A 35 -5.53 29.30 1.14
N TYR A 36 -4.42 28.80 1.67
CA TYR A 36 -4.01 27.43 1.40
C TYR A 36 -5.08 26.46 1.87
N SER A 37 -5.48 25.55 0.99
CA SER A 37 -6.24 24.41 1.45
C SER A 37 -5.32 23.42 2.15
N ASN A 38 -5.66 23.08 3.39
CA ASN A 38 -5.03 22.03 4.20
C ASN A 38 -4.90 20.70 3.43
N VAL A 39 -5.74 20.48 2.41
CA VAL A 39 -5.72 19.28 1.56
C VAL A 39 -4.46 19.19 0.69
N VAL A 40 -3.93 20.31 0.19
CA VAL A 40 -2.71 20.31 -0.64
C VAL A 40 -1.48 19.93 0.21
N TYR A 41 -1.39 20.48 1.43
CA TYR A 41 -0.35 20.09 2.38
C TYR A 41 -0.47 18.63 2.82
N TYR A 42 -1.70 18.13 2.96
CA TYR A 42 -1.93 16.72 3.23
C TYR A 42 -1.43 15.81 2.09
N MET A 43 -1.62 16.21 0.83
CA MET A 43 -1.06 15.49 -0.32
C MET A 43 0.46 15.55 -0.39
N LEU A 44 1.05 16.69 -0.06
CA LEU A 44 2.51 16.82 0.06
C LEU A 44 3.04 15.87 1.15
N PHE A 45 2.38 15.84 2.30
CA PHE A 45 2.69 14.89 3.37
C PHE A 45 2.60 13.44 2.88
N ASN A 46 1.54 13.05 2.16
CA ASN A 46 1.39 11.70 1.62
C ASN A 46 2.52 11.33 0.65
N GLY A 47 2.93 12.26 -0.21
CA GLY A 47 4.07 12.10 -1.10
C GLY A 47 5.35 11.84 -0.30
N CYS A 48 5.69 12.75 0.62
CA CYS A 48 6.88 12.64 1.48
C CYS A 48 6.89 11.36 2.34
N TRP A 49 5.76 11.03 2.97
CA TRP A 49 5.56 9.80 3.73
C TRP A 49 5.87 8.56 2.89
N THR A 50 5.34 8.53 1.66
CA THR A 50 5.52 7.38 0.77
C THR A 50 6.97 7.23 0.32
N THR A 51 7.59 8.32 -0.13
CA THR A 51 8.97 8.31 -0.62
C THR A 51 9.99 8.04 0.50
N ALA A 52 9.82 8.67 1.66
CA ALA A 52 10.83 8.65 2.72
C ALA A 52 10.64 7.52 3.74
N ILE A 53 9.40 7.06 3.96
CA ILE A 53 9.10 6.07 5.01
C ILE A 53 8.58 4.77 4.39
N ALA A 54 7.48 4.82 3.63
CA ALA A 54 6.82 3.60 3.18
C ALA A 54 7.71 2.76 2.25
N ILE A 55 8.32 3.37 1.24
CA ILE A 55 9.14 2.64 0.25
C ILE A 55 10.43 2.06 0.85
N PRO A 56 11.24 2.83 1.61
CA PRO A 56 12.41 2.27 2.28
C PRO A 56 12.03 1.15 3.24
N TYR A 57 10.95 1.28 4.00
CA TYR A 57 10.49 0.23 4.89
C TYR A 57 10.08 -1.03 4.14
N LEU A 58 9.28 -0.90 3.07
CA LEU A 58 8.80 -2.01 2.26
C LEU A 58 9.92 -2.70 1.45
N GLY A 59 10.98 -1.98 1.09
CA GLY A 59 12.16 -2.51 0.42
C GLY A 59 13.19 -3.17 1.35
N LEU A 60 13.38 -2.62 2.56
CA LEU A 60 14.39 -3.10 3.52
C LEU A 60 13.86 -4.16 4.50
N ALA A 61 12.58 -4.11 4.88
CA ALA A 61 11.98 -5.07 5.82
C ALA A 61 12.22 -6.54 5.44
N PRO A 62 12.12 -6.93 4.15
CA PRO A 62 12.33 -8.32 3.77
C PRO A 62 13.79 -8.78 3.78
N LEU A 63 14.74 -7.85 3.68
CA LEU A 63 16.18 -8.15 3.71
C LEU A 63 16.66 -8.42 5.13
N ARG A 64 16.04 -7.81 6.14
CA ARG A 64 16.58 -7.80 7.50
C ARG A 64 15.91 -8.76 8.48
N PHE A 65 14.60 -9.07 8.33
CA PHE A 65 13.86 -9.90 9.29
C PHE A 65 12.73 -10.74 8.66
N PRO A 66 13.04 -11.91 8.07
CA PRO A 66 12.09 -12.71 7.29
C PRO A 66 10.97 -13.42 8.10
N ARG A 67 11.05 -13.51 9.45
CA ARG A 67 10.07 -14.27 10.25
C ARG A 67 9.00 -13.44 10.97
N PHE A 68 9.32 -12.24 11.46
CA PHE A 68 8.37 -11.41 12.23
C PHE A 68 7.75 -10.27 11.41
N SER A 69 8.47 -9.76 10.40
CA SER A 69 8.02 -8.59 9.63
C SER A 69 6.96 -8.93 8.57
N HIS A 70 6.94 -10.18 8.08
CA HIS A 70 6.13 -10.58 6.93
C HIS A 70 4.64 -10.75 7.20
N GLU A 71 4.23 -11.07 8.44
CA GLU A 71 2.81 -11.37 8.70
C GLU A 71 1.97 -10.16 9.09
N ILE A 72 2.56 -9.15 9.74
CA ILE A 72 1.78 -8.07 10.37
C ILE A 72 2.29 -6.68 9.96
N ALA A 73 3.61 -6.45 10.01
CA ALA A 73 4.14 -5.10 9.88
C ALA A 73 4.10 -4.57 8.43
N ILE A 74 4.40 -5.42 7.45
CA ILE A 74 4.28 -5.10 6.02
C ILE A 74 2.84 -4.78 5.61
N PRO A 75 1.82 -5.62 5.89
CA PRO A 75 0.44 -5.27 5.53
C PRO A 75 -0.09 -4.06 6.28
N ALA A 76 0.36 -3.82 7.52
CA ALA A 76 -0.06 -2.65 8.29
C ALA A 76 0.41 -1.32 7.68
N ILE A 77 1.70 -1.21 7.29
CA ILE A 77 2.20 0.02 6.66
C ILE A 77 1.54 0.27 5.30
N GLU A 78 1.20 -0.82 4.61
CA GLU A 78 0.58 -0.77 3.29
C GLU A 78 -0.89 -0.33 3.38
N LEU A 79 -1.64 -0.86 4.34
CA LEU A 79 -2.99 -0.41 4.67
C LEU A 79 -3.04 1.05 5.10
N LEU A 80 -2.12 1.45 5.99
CA LEU A 80 -2.03 2.84 6.46
C LEU A 80 -1.73 3.78 5.29
N THR A 81 -0.73 3.44 4.46
CA THR A 81 -0.38 4.26 3.30
C THR A 81 -1.52 4.29 2.29
N GLY A 82 -2.17 3.16 2.01
CA GLY A 82 -3.37 3.11 1.17
C GLY A 82 -4.51 3.98 1.72
N GLY A 83 -4.78 3.97 3.03
CA GLY A 83 -5.80 4.82 3.65
C GLY A 83 -5.49 6.31 3.56
N LEU A 84 -4.22 6.67 3.72
CA LEU A 84 -3.75 8.06 3.53
C LEU A 84 -4.00 8.52 2.10
N TRP A 85 -3.61 7.73 1.10
CA TRP A 85 -3.85 8.07 -0.30
C TRP A 85 -5.34 8.14 -0.63
N LEU A 86 -6.15 7.20 -0.14
CA LEU A 86 -7.60 7.16 -0.37
C LEU A 86 -8.29 8.46 0.08
N SER A 87 -8.03 8.85 1.32
CA SER A 87 -8.64 10.06 1.89
C SER A 87 -8.12 11.32 1.19
N GLY A 88 -6.86 11.34 0.78
CA GLY A 88 -6.24 12.50 0.13
C GLY A 88 -6.87 12.87 -1.20
N TRP A 89 -6.94 11.93 -2.14
CA TRP A 89 -7.40 12.26 -3.51
C TRP A 89 -8.90 12.57 -3.54
N ILE A 90 -9.69 11.93 -2.66
CA ILE A 90 -11.10 12.23 -2.49
C ILE A 90 -11.29 13.63 -1.89
N ALA A 91 -10.55 13.97 -0.83
CA ALA A 91 -10.61 15.31 -0.24
C ALA A 91 -10.24 16.39 -1.26
N LEU A 92 -9.25 16.11 -2.12
CA LEU A 92 -8.85 17.02 -3.20
C LEU A 92 -9.94 17.13 -4.27
N ALA A 93 -10.59 16.03 -4.63
CA ALA A 93 -11.67 16.02 -5.60
C ALA A 93 -12.92 16.79 -5.16
N VAL A 94 -13.27 16.74 -3.86
CA VAL A 94 -14.41 17.50 -3.31
C VAL A 94 -14.16 19.00 -3.29
N MET A 95 -12.90 19.42 -3.22
CA MET A 95 -12.52 20.82 -3.13
C MET A 95 -12.51 21.55 -4.47
N ILE A 96 -12.30 20.83 -5.59
CA ILE A 96 -12.18 21.46 -6.90
C ILE A 96 -13.57 21.86 -7.45
N PRO A 97 -13.76 23.12 -7.90
CA PRO A 97 -14.98 23.54 -8.60
C PRO A 97 -15.21 22.75 -9.88
N SER A 98 -16.43 22.78 -10.42
CA SER A 98 -16.76 21.99 -11.61
C SER A 98 -15.79 22.23 -12.78
N PRO A 99 -15.48 21.21 -13.61
CA PRO A 99 -14.47 21.31 -14.67
C PRO A 99 -14.68 22.47 -15.66
N GLY A 100 -15.91 22.96 -15.80
CA GLY A 100 -16.26 24.08 -16.66
C GLY A 100 -15.81 25.46 -16.14
N ALA A 101 -15.36 25.59 -14.89
CA ALA A 101 -14.81 26.83 -14.34
C ALA A 101 -13.27 26.85 -14.30
N CYS A 102 -12.64 25.75 -14.71
CA CYS A 102 -11.21 25.46 -14.52
C CYS A 102 -10.42 25.76 -15.81
N HIS A 103 -10.01 27.02 -16.01
CA HIS A 103 -9.33 27.47 -17.23
C HIS A 103 -7.87 27.93 -17.04
N TYR A 104 -7.33 27.83 -15.83
CA TYR A 104 -5.98 28.29 -15.48
C TYR A 104 -5.07 27.12 -15.10
N THR A 105 -3.76 27.31 -15.27
CA THR A 105 -2.75 26.24 -15.18
C THR A 105 -2.75 25.49 -13.84
N SER A 106 -2.90 26.20 -12.71
CA SER A 106 -2.97 25.59 -11.37
C SER A 106 -4.16 24.63 -11.24
N CYS A 107 -5.31 24.96 -11.83
CA CYS A 107 -6.47 24.08 -11.77
C CYS A 107 -6.27 22.77 -12.57
N HIS A 108 -5.58 22.83 -13.73
CA HIS A 108 -5.18 21.62 -14.45
C HIS A 108 -4.15 20.77 -13.69
N ALA A 109 -3.22 21.41 -12.98
CA ALA A 109 -2.26 20.70 -12.15
C ALA A 109 -2.93 20.04 -10.92
N LEU A 110 -3.93 20.66 -10.31
CA LEU A 110 -4.77 20.01 -9.28
C LEU A 110 -5.56 18.82 -9.83
N GLN A 111 -6.11 18.91 -11.04
CA GLN A 111 -6.76 17.76 -11.70
C GLN A 111 -5.78 16.61 -11.93
N ALA A 112 -4.57 16.93 -12.41
CA ALA A 112 -3.50 15.93 -12.56
C ALA A 112 -3.12 15.30 -11.22
N LEU A 113 -3.06 16.11 -10.15
CA LEU A 113 -2.77 15.64 -8.79
C LEU A 113 -3.82 14.65 -8.28
N ILE A 114 -5.11 14.88 -8.56
CA ILE A 114 -6.19 13.92 -8.25
C ILE A 114 -5.94 12.59 -8.97
N VAL A 115 -5.69 12.62 -10.28
CA VAL A 115 -5.49 11.40 -11.08
C VAL A 115 -4.27 10.62 -10.60
N VAL A 116 -3.15 11.30 -10.38
CA VAL A 116 -1.93 10.69 -9.83
C VAL A 116 -2.20 10.08 -8.46
N GLY A 117 -2.90 10.79 -7.57
CA GLY A 117 -3.27 10.28 -6.25
C GLY A 117 -4.20 9.06 -6.30
N ALA A 118 -5.16 9.04 -7.22
CA ALA A 118 -6.09 7.92 -7.41
C ALA A 118 -5.36 6.67 -7.94
N ILE A 119 -4.47 6.83 -8.93
CA ILE A 119 -3.62 5.73 -9.44
C ILE A 119 -2.73 5.21 -8.32
N GLN A 120 -2.10 6.10 -7.56
CA GLN A 120 -1.23 5.73 -6.44
C GLN A 120 -2.00 4.91 -5.40
N TRP A 121 -3.20 5.35 -5.00
CA TRP A 121 -4.09 4.56 -4.15
C TRP A 121 -4.37 3.18 -4.73
N ALA A 122 -4.70 3.10 -6.02
CA ALA A 122 -5.02 1.83 -6.68
C ALA A 122 -3.84 0.84 -6.62
N THR A 123 -2.60 1.32 -6.77
CA THR A 123 -1.42 0.45 -6.63
C THR A 123 -1.33 -0.17 -5.24
N PHE A 124 -1.60 0.59 -4.18
CA PHE A 124 -1.61 0.10 -2.80
C PHE A 124 -2.80 -0.85 -2.53
N ALA A 125 -3.96 -0.59 -3.13
CA ALA A 125 -5.11 -1.49 -3.03
C ALA A 125 -4.80 -2.86 -3.66
N VAL A 126 -4.14 -2.88 -4.83
CA VAL A 126 -3.74 -4.11 -5.52
C VAL A 126 -2.73 -4.90 -4.69
N THR A 127 -1.66 -4.25 -4.20
CA THR A 127 -0.63 -4.95 -3.43
C THR A 127 -1.19 -5.53 -2.12
N ASN A 128 -2.07 -4.79 -1.45
CA ASN A 128 -2.68 -5.21 -0.21
C ASN A 128 -3.62 -6.41 -0.43
N THR A 129 -4.38 -6.41 -1.52
CA THR A 129 -5.24 -7.55 -1.90
C THR A 129 -4.42 -8.82 -2.12
N ILE A 130 -3.29 -8.71 -2.84
CA ILE A 130 -2.38 -9.84 -3.08
C ILE A 130 -1.78 -10.32 -1.75
N ALA A 131 -1.32 -9.41 -0.89
CA ALA A 131 -0.76 -9.76 0.42
C ALA A 131 -1.76 -10.53 1.30
N ILE A 132 -3.03 -10.11 1.32
CA ILE A 132 -4.10 -10.79 2.07
C ILE A 132 -4.37 -12.20 1.51
N ILE A 133 -4.37 -12.35 0.18
CA ILE A 133 -4.57 -13.66 -0.47
C ILE A 133 -3.41 -14.60 -0.12
N ASP A 134 -2.16 -14.14 -0.21
CA ASP A 134 -0.98 -14.94 0.13
C ASP A 134 -0.99 -15.38 1.59
N LEU A 135 -1.38 -14.50 2.52
CA LEU A 135 -1.55 -14.82 3.93
C LEU A 135 -2.63 -15.89 4.16
N LYS A 136 -3.78 -15.78 3.50
CA LYS A 136 -4.86 -16.77 3.59
C LYS A 136 -4.42 -18.13 3.03
N ASN A 137 -3.74 -18.14 1.89
CA ASN A 137 -3.25 -19.35 1.25
C ASN A 137 -2.18 -20.04 2.11
N SER A 138 -1.25 -19.28 2.68
CA SER A 138 -0.22 -19.80 3.59
C SER A 138 -0.83 -20.46 4.83
N ARG A 139 -1.80 -19.79 5.48
CA ARG A 139 -2.53 -20.35 6.64
C ARG A 139 -3.32 -21.60 6.29
N ARG A 140 -3.96 -21.64 5.11
CA ARG A 140 -4.70 -22.82 4.64
C ARG A 140 -3.77 -24.01 4.43
N ASN A 141 -2.62 -23.80 3.78
CA ASN A 141 -1.65 -24.86 3.53
C ASN A 141 -1.05 -25.41 4.84
N ALA A 142 -0.75 -24.53 5.80
CA ALA A 142 -0.27 -24.95 7.12
C ALA A 142 -1.30 -25.78 7.90
N LYS A 143 -2.60 -25.44 7.79
CA LYS A 143 -3.68 -26.22 8.39
C LYS A 143 -3.79 -27.62 7.76
N ASN A 144 -3.80 -27.69 6.43
CA ASN A 144 -3.88 -28.97 5.71
C ASN A 144 -2.72 -29.91 6.09
N HIS A 145 -1.48 -29.43 6.14
CA HIS A 145 -0.34 -30.25 6.55
C HIS A 145 -0.42 -30.76 8.00
N ARG A 146 -1.04 -30.00 8.91
CA ARG A 146 -1.27 -30.45 10.29
C ARG A 146 -2.37 -31.52 10.36
N ASP A 147 -3.40 -31.37 9.54
CA ASP A 147 -4.50 -32.34 9.47
C ASP A 147 -4.04 -33.66 8.79
N ASP A 148 -3.08 -33.62 7.85
CA ASP A 148 -2.46 -34.81 7.24
C ASP A 148 -1.49 -35.55 8.18
N ALA A 149 -0.83 -34.85 9.11
CA ALA A 149 0.09 -35.45 10.09
C ALA A 149 -0.64 -36.10 11.29
N ALA A 150 -1.87 -35.66 11.59
CA ALA A 150 -2.69 -36.22 12.68
C ALA A 150 -3.16 -37.69 12.47
N PRO A 151 -3.57 -38.15 11.28
CA PRO A 151 -4.00 -39.54 11.08
C PRO A 151 -2.86 -40.56 11.18
N GLU A 152 -1.61 -40.18 10.87
CA GLU A 152 -0.47 -41.11 10.90
C GLU A 152 -0.07 -41.50 12.34
N MET A 153 -0.23 -40.60 13.31
CA MET A 153 0.05 -40.90 14.72
C MET A 153 -0.99 -41.81 15.35
N THR A 154 -2.20 -41.86 14.80
CA THR A 154 -3.26 -42.76 15.31
C THR A 154 -3.12 -44.18 14.76
N GLY A 155 -2.52 -44.34 13.56
CA GLY A 155 -2.26 -45.65 12.96
C GLY A 155 -1.01 -46.35 13.52
N ALA A 156 0.02 -45.60 13.89
CA ALA A 156 1.26 -46.16 14.47
C ALA A 156 1.05 -46.72 15.89
N ASP A 157 0.21 -46.08 16.70
CA ASP A 157 -0.13 -46.56 18.05
C ASP A 157 -1.05 -47.80 18.02
N VAL A 158 -1.89 -47.95 16.99
CA VAL A 158 -2.75 -49.14 16.83
C VAL A 158 -1.97 -50.33 16.25
N ALA A 159 -1.08 -50.11 15.29
CA ALA A 159 -0.27 -51.18 14.69
C ALA A 159 0.77 -51.77 15.66
N THR A 160 1.26 -50.98 16.62
CA THR A 160 2.17 -51.47 17.68
C THR A 160 1.44 -52.24 18.78
N ALA A 161 0.15 -51.96 19.00
CA ALA A 161 -0.67 -52.69 19.96
C ALA A 161 -1.07 -54.10 19.47
N ASP A 162 -1.34 -54.29 18.17
CA ASP A 162 -1.73 -55.58 17.59
C ASP A 162 -0.55 -56.57 17.38
N ALA A 163 0.70 -56.10 17.41
CA ALA A 163 1.88 -56.97 17.30
C ALA A 163 2.34 -57.57 18.65
N ALA A 164 1.63 -57.26 19.74
CA ALA A 164 1.97 -57.67 21.10
C ALA A 164 1.03 -58.75 21.69
N VAL A 165 0.17 -59.38 20.87
CA VAL A 165 -0.72 -60.49 21.25
C VAL A 165 -0.37 -61.74 20.43
#